data_AF-A0A2S5X3N3-F1
#
_entry.id   AF-A0A2S5X3N3-F1
#
_cell.length_a   1.000
_cell.length_b   1.000
_cell.length_c   1.000
_cell.angle_alpha   90.00
_cell.angle_beta   90.00
_cell.angle_gamma   90.00
#
_symmetry.space_group_name_H-M   'P 1'
#
loop_
_entity.id
_entity.type
_entity.pdbx_description
1 polymer ?
#
loop_
_entity_poly.entity_id
_entity_poly.type
_entity_poly.pdbx_seq_one_letter_code
_entity_poly.pdbx_strand_id
1 'polypeptide(L)'
;MLGLQGVSRATAHRWLRDDRHVLPTLESGSSTPRAGSLSLREREEIAFERARGRGIRAIAAILGRSPSTISRELARNIFKDRYVPSIAQEQTWARSRRPRARKLDELALRQQVVSMLGDRFSPEQIAGRLKLEHPDDPEMQVSHETIYQALYVQGRGSLRTELASDLRTGRAIRRPRRPDGPRVSRFREVVTIADRPPEIEDRAVPGHWEWRPHPRRNGNEVRDRDSR
;
A
#
# COMPACT_ATOMS: atom_id res chain seq x y z
N MET A 1 18.20 -33.01 -1.75
CA MET A 1 18.20 -32.05 -0.61
C MET A 1 18.38 -30.65 -1.17
N LEU A 2 17.29 -29.90 -1.40
CA LEU A 2 17.34 -28.50 -1.85
C LEU A 2 16.58 -27.65 -0.84
N GLY A 3 17.34 -26.91 -0.03
CA GLY A 3 16.79 -25.92 0.90
C GLY A 3 16.38 -24.67 0.13
N LEU A 4 15.08 -24.44 0.01
CA LEU A 4 14.50 -23.20 -0.51
C LEU A 4 14.80 -22.05 0.48
N GLN A 5 15.77 -21.21 0.14
CA GLN A 5 16.01 -19.96 0.86
C GLN A 5 14.79 -19.04 0.68
N GLY A 6 14.15 -18.64 1.79
CA GLY A 6 13.16 -17.56 1.82
C GLY A 6 11.79 -17.88 2.41
N VAL A 7 11.50 -19.15 2.74
CA VAL A 7 10.22 -19.53 3.37
C VAL A 7 10.48 -20.26 4.67
N SER A 8 9.83 -19.84 5.76
CA SER A 8 9.99 -20.52 7.06
C SER A 8 9.48 -21.96 6.97
N ARG A 9 10.15 -22.89 7.66
CA ARG A 9 9.76 -24.32 7.67
C ARG A 9 8.31 -24.54 8.11
N ALA A 10 7.79 -23.68 8.98
CA ALA A 10 6.40 -23.68 9.41
C ALA A 10 5.43 -23.27 8.29
N THR A 11 5.81 -22.31 7.45
CA THR A 11 5.02 -21.88 6.29
C THR A 11 4.97 -22.96 5.22
N ALA A 12 6.10 -23.64 4.96
CA ALA A 12 6.19 -24.75 4.02
C ALA A 12 5.29 -25.93 4.45
N HIS A 13 5.28 -26.27 5.74
CA HIS A 13 4.40 -27.32 6.28
C HIS A 13 2.91 -26.98 6.19
N ARG A 14 2.56 -25.69 6.26
CA ARG A 14 1.17 -25.23 6.12
C ARG A 14 0.66 -25.40 4.69
N TRP A 15 1.49 -25.10 3.70
CA TRP A 15 1.14 -25.28 2.28
C TRP A 15 0.99 -26.74 1.89
N LEU A 16 1.69 -27.65 2.57
CA LEU A 16 1.59 -29.10 2.36
C LEU A 16 0.40 -29.75 3.08
N ARG A 17 -0.31 -29.04 3.97
CA ARG A 17 -1.46 -29.57 4.73
C ARG A 17 -2.82 -29.23 4.12
N ASP A 18 -2.91 -28.18 3.32
CA ASP A 18 -4.09 -27.89 2.53
C ASP A 18 -3.97 -28.67 1.20
N ASP A 19 -4.98 -29.48 0.84
CA ASP A 19 -5.02 -30.36 -0.35
C ASP A 19 -4.99 -29.60 -1.70
N ARG A 20 -3.96 -28.80 -1.92
CA ARG A 20 -3.59 -28.19 -3.20
C ARG A 20 -2.15 -28.59 -3.48
N HIS A 21 -1.98 -29.73 -4.15
CA HIS A 21 -0.70 -30.24 -4.66
C HIS A 21 -0.13 -29.39 -5.81
N VAL A 22 -0.08 -28.06 -5.65
CA VAL A 22 0.56 -27.17 -6.60
C VAL A 22 1.46 -26.24 -5.80
N LEU A 23 2.77 -26.47 -5.89
CA LEU A 23 3.76 -25.46 -5.51
C LEU A 23 3.38 -24.17 -6.24
N PRO A 24 3.26 -23.02 -5.57
CA PRO A 24 3.05 -21.77 -6.29
C PRO A 24 4.26 -21.56 -7.19
N THR A 25 4.08 -21.73 -8.50
CA THR A 25 5.03 -21.24 -9.49
C THR A 25 5.31 -19.79 -9.12
N LEU A 26 6.57 -19.48 -8.80
CA LEU A 26 7.01 -18.11 -8.59
C LEU A 26 6.96 -17.41 -9.95
N GLU A 27 5.74 -17.12 -10.43
CA GLU A 27 5.55 -16.18 -11.52
C GLU A 27 5.97 -14.83 -10.99
N SER A 28 7.12 -14.38 -11.48
CA SER A 28 7.58 -13.00 -11.46
C SER A 28 6.40 -12.04 -11.63
N GLY A 29 5.93 -11.46 -10.54
CA GLY A 29 5.12 -10.23 -10.54
C GLY A 29 3.75 -10.30 -11.21
N SER A 30 2.95 -11.36 -11.02
CA SER A 30 1.51 -11.29 -11.32
C SER A 30 0.82 -10.39 -10.29
N SER A 31 0.88 -9.07 -10.53
CA SER A 31 0.00 -8.10 -9.91
C SER A 31 -1.42 -8.52 -10.24
N THR A 32 -2.10 -9.23 -9.33
CA THR A 32 -3.51 -9.58 -9.48
C THR A 32 -4.26 -8.29 -9.85
N PRO A 33 -4.91 -8.26 -11.02
CA PRO A 33 -5.61 -7.07 -11.46
C PRO A 33 -6.59 -6.64 -10.37
N ARG A 34 -6.68 -5.34 -10.08
CA ARG A 34 -7.65 -4.84 -9.10
C ARG A 34 -9.05 -5.34 -9.48
N ALA A 35 -9.83 -5.73 -8.48
CA ALA A 35 -11.24 -6.07 -8.67
C ALA A 35 -11.94 -4.98 -9.51
N GLY A 36 -12.52 -5.38 -10.64
CA GLY A 36 -13.17 -4.46 -11.59
C GLY A 36 -12.29 -3.93 -12.74
N SER A 37 -11.00 -4.23 -12.80
CA SER A 37 -10.17 -3.91 -13.98
C SER A 37 -10.47 -4.85 -15.15
N LEU A 38 -10.24 -4.36 -16.38
CA LEU A 38 -10.36 -5.16 -17.61
C LEU A 38 -9.10 -6.00 -17.79
N SER A 39 -9.28 -7.30 -17.98
CA SER A 39 -8.23 -8.25 -18.36
C SER A 39 -7.75 -8.00 -19.79
N LEU A 40 -6.61 -8.58 -20.15
CA LEU A 40 -6.11 -8.52 -21.53
C LEU A 40 -7.11 -9.12 -22.52
N ARG A 41 -7.71 -10.27 -22.19
CA ARG A 41 -8.74 -10.93 -23.00
C ARG A 41 -9.95 -10.02 -23.25
N GLU A 42 -10.44 -9.34 -22.21
CA GLU A 42 -11.55 -8.39 -22.38
C GLU A 42 -11.15 -7.20 -23.27
N ARG A 43 -9.89 -6.74 -23.21
CA ARG A 43 -9.38 -5.68 -24.09
C ARG A 43 -9.28 -6.15 -25.55
N GLU A 44 -8.87 -7.38 -25.79
CA GLU A 44 -8.87 -8.00 -27.13
C GLU A 44 -10.28 -8.09 -27.70
N GLU A 45 -11.24 -8.52 -26.90
CA GLU A 45 -12.65 -8.57 -27.29
C GLU A 45 -13.22 -7.18 -27.63
N ILE A 46 -12.87 -6.15 -26.85
CA ILE A 46 -13.22 -4.76 -27.17
C ILE A 46 -12.68 -4.34 -28.54
N ALA A 47 -11.42 -4.69 -28.86
CA ALA A 47 -10.83 -4.36 -30.15
C ALA A 47 -11.51 -5.10 -31.30
N PHE A 48 -11.77 -6.40 -31.13
CA PHE A 48 -12.46 -7.22 -32.10
C PHE A 48 -13.86 -6.69 -32.40
N GLU A 49 -14.66 -6.44 -31.35
CA GLU A 49 -16.04 -6.00 -31.54
C GLU A 49 -16.16 -4.57 -32.08
N ARG A 50 -15.18 -3.72 -31.78
CA ARG A 50 -15.09 -2.40 -32.38
C ARG A 50 -14.71 -2.46 -33.87
N ALA A 51 -13.83 -3.38 -34.27
CA ALA A 51 -13.52 -3.62 -35.69
C ALA A 51 -14.74 -4.11 -36.48
N ARG A 52 -15.69 -4.80 -35.82
CA ARG A 52 -16.99 -5.19 -36.38
C ARG A 52 -18.03 -4.05 -36.40
N GLY A 53 -17.65 -2.83 -36.00
CA GLY A 53 -18.53 -1.66 -36.01
C GLY A 53 -19.52 -1.60 -34.84
N ARG A 54 -19.38 -2.42 -33.79
CA ARG A 54 -20.29 -2.36 -32.64
C ARG A 54 -20.07 -1.11 -31.81
N GLY A 55 -21.19 -0.53 -31.35
CA GLY A 55 -21.19 0.59 -30.41
C GLY A 55 -20.84 0.16 -28.98
N ILE A 56 -20.43 1.14 -28.16
CA ILE A 56 -19.98 0.96 -26.76
C ILE A 56 -20.98 0.14 -25.91
N ARG A 57 -22.28 0.41 -26.04
CA ARG A 57 -23.33 -0.28 -25.27
C ARG A 57 -23.44 -1.77 -25.63
N ALA A 58 -23.26 -2.12 -26.90
CA ALA A 58 -23.31 -3.51 -27.35
C ALA A 58 -22.08 -4.29 -26.84
N ILE A 59 -20.89 -3.69 -26.95
CA ILE A 59 -19.64 -4.28 -26.42
C ILE A 59 -19.75 -4.51 -24.91
N ALA A 60 -20.32 -3.55 -24.18
CA ALA A 60 -20.55 -3.65 -22.75
C ALA A 60 -21.48 -4.82 -22.38
N ALA A 61 -22.55 -5.03 -23.15
CA ALA A 61 -23.47 -6.15 -22.95
C ALA A 61 -22.81 -7.52 -23.20
N ILE A 62 -22.00 -7.64 -24.27
CA ILE A 62 -21.25 -8.86 -24.60
C ILE A 62 -20.29 -9.25 -23.45
N LEU A 63 -19.61 -8.25 -22.88
CA LEU A 63 -18.62 -8.45 -21.82
C LEU A 63 -19.21 -8.51 -20.40
N GLY A 64 -20.51 -8.27 -20.22
CA GLY A 64 -21.11 -8.14 -18.89
C GLY A 64 -20.52 -6.99 -18.06
N ARG A 65 -20.08 -5.90 -18.72
CA ARG A 65 -19.46 -4.73 -18.07
C ARG A 65 -20.35 -3.50 -18.21
N SER A 66 -20.11 -2.48 -17.39
CA SER A 66 -20.82 -1.22 -17.54
C SER A 66 -20.39 -0.49 -18.83
N PRO A 67 -21.31 0.18 -19.57
CA PRO A 67 -20.96 1.00 -20.72
C PRO A 67 -19.93 2.09 -20.40
N SER A 68 -19.97 2.61 -19.16
CA SER A 68 -19.00 3.58 -18.66
C SER A 68 -17.59 3.00 -18.51
N THR A 69 -17.44 1.69 -18.28
CA THR A 69 -16.13 1.03 -18.24
C THR A 69 -15.51 0.99 -19.63
N ILE A 70 -16.28 0.56 -20.63
CA ILE A 70 -15.83 0.48 -22.03
C ILE A 70 -15.52 1.88 -22.59
N SER A 71 -16.40 2.85 -22.35
CA SER A 71 -16.19 4.25 -22.77
C SER A 71 -14.90 4.82 -22.18
N ARG A 72 -14.68 4.67 -20.87
CA ARG A 72 -13.48 5.19 -20.19
C ARG A 72 -12.21 4.46 -20.61
N GLU A 73 -12.29 3.17 -20.94
CA GLU A 73 -11.18 2.38 -21.46
C GLU A 73 -10.73 2.91 -22.82
N LEU A 74 -11.67 3.03 -23.76
CA LEU A 74 -11.43 3.55 -25.10
C LEU A 74 -10.93 5.00 -25.07
N ALA A 75 -11.58 5.88 -24.30
CA ALA A 75 -11.18 7.29 -24.21
C ALA A 75 -9.74 7.50 -23.71
N ARG A 76 -9.21 6.58 -22.88
CA ARG A 76 -7.86 6.70 -22.29
C ARG A 76 -6.76 6.04 -23.10
N ASN A 77 -7.10 5.09 -23.95
CA ASN A 77 -6.15 4.19 -24.59
C ASN A 77 -6.27 4.18 -26.14
N ILE A 78 -7.07 5.08 -26.72
CA ILE A 78 -7.03 5.37 -28.15
C ILE A 78 -5.89 6.35 -28.43
N PHE A 79 -5.06 6.04 -29.42
CA PHE A 79 -4.03 6.93 -29.93
C PHE A 79 -4.06 6.94 -31.46
N LYS A 80 -4.11 8.13 -32.07
CA LYS A 80 -4.23 8.30 -33.53
C LYS A 80 -5.32 7.39 -34.13
N ASP A 81 -6.51 7.43 -33.52
CA ASP A 81 -7.71 6.65 -33.85
C ASP A 81 -7.58 5.12 -33.78
N ARG A 82 -6.46 4.60 -33.27
CA ARG A 82 -6.24 3.16 -33.09
C ARG A 82 -6.37 2.77 -31.62
N TYR A 83 -7.02 1.64 -31.39
CA TYR A 83 -7.08 0.98 -30.09
C TYR A 83 -6.30 -0.33 -30.15
N VAL A 84 -5.24 -0.44 -29.35
CA VAL A 84 -4.35 -1.61 -29.33
C VAL A 84 -4.39 -2.23 -27.92
N PRO A 85 -4.92 -3.45 -27.75
CA PRO A 85 -5.11 -4.09 -26.44
C PRO A 85 -3.84 -4.22 -25.60
N SER A 86 -2.72 -4.64 -26.21
CA SER A 86 -1.43 -4.82 -25.53
C SER A 86 -0.87 -3.52 -24.96
N ILE A 87 -0.90 -2.45 -25.75
CA ILE A 87 -0.49 -1.10 -25.31
C ILE A 87 -1.41 -0.60 -24.20
N ALA A 88 -2.73 -0.81 -24.34
CA ALA A 88 -3.70 -0.39 -23.33
C ALA A 88 -3.47 -1.11 -21.98
N GLN A 89 -3.11 -2.39 -22.02
CA GLN A 89 -2.73 -3.18 -20.85
C GLN A 89 -1.45 -2.64 -20.20
N GLU A 90 -0.41 -2.40 -20.99
CA GLU A 90 0.87 -1.86 -20.51
C GLU A 90 0.68 -0.48 -19.87
N GLN A 91 -0.06 0.42 -20.52
CA GLN A 91 -0.36 1.74 -19.97
C GLN A 91 -1.17 1.66 -18.66
N THR A 92 -2.07 0.68 -18.54
CA THR A 92 -2.82 0.45 -17.30
C THR A 92 -1.89 0.00 -16.18
N TRP A 93 -0.97 -0.91 -16.47
CA TRP A 93 0.07 -1.31 -15.53
C TRP A 93 0.97 -0.13 -15.14
N ALA A 94 1.45 0.65 -16.11
CA ALA A 94 2.27 1.84 -15.86
C ALA A 94 1.54 2.85 -14.93
N ARG A 95 0.28 3.17 -15.21
CA ARG A 95 -0.55 4.07 -14.38
C ARG A 95 -0.83 3.50 -12.98
N SER A 96 -0.87 2.18 -12.85
CA SER A 96 -1.09 1.53 -11.55
C SER A 96 0.10 1.70 -10.59
N ARG A 97 1.32 1.91 -11.12
CA ARG A 97 2.55 2.04 -10.33
C ARG A 97 2.57 3.26 -9.41
N ARG A 98 1.78 4.32 -9.75
CA ARG A 98 1.64 5.59 -8.99
C ARG A 98 2.86 5.92 -8.13
N PRO A 99 4.05 6.12 -8.72
CA PRO A 99 5.22 6.50 -7.95
C PRO A 99 4.94 7.85 -7.30
N ARG A 100 5.01 7.91 -5.96
CA ARG A 100 5.00 9.17 -5.24
C ARG A 100 6.38 9.77 -5.35
N ALA A 101 6.47 11.03 -5.78
CA ALA A 101 7.70 11.80 -5.74
C ALA A 101 8.29 11.71 -4.33
N ARG A 102 9.57 11.35 -4.26
CA ARG A 102 10.29 11.19 -3.00
C ARG A 102 11.09 12.44 -2.75
N LYS A 103 11.31 12.72 -1.47
CA LYS A 103 12.10 13.87 -1.03
C LYS A 103 13.52 13.89 -1.62
N LEU A 104 14.11 12.72 -1.85
CA LEU A 104 15.46 12.58 -2.43
C LEU A 104 15.46 12.34 -3.95
N ASP A 105 14.32 12.53 -4.63
CA ASP A 105 14.30 12.63 -6.09
C ASP A 105 14.78 14.03 -6.55
N GLU A 106 14.69 15.03 -5.67
CA GLU A 106 15.19 16.38 -5.88
C GLU A 106 16.72 16.42 -5.92
N LEU A 107 17.27 17.04 -6.98
CA LEU A 107 18.69 16.96 -7.30
C LEU A 107 19.59 17.66 -6.26
N ALA A 108 19.21 18.86 -5.82
CA ALA A 108 20.02 19.69 -4.93
C ALA A 108 20.20 19.04 -3.55
N LEU A 109 19.09 18.70 -2.89
CA LEU A 109 19.10 17.99 -1.62
C LEU A 109 19.83 16.64 -1.73
N ARG A 110 19.61 15.89 -2.80
CA ARG A 110 20.27 14.60 -3.03
C ARG A 110 21.79 14.76 -3.12
N GLN A 111 22.29 15.74 -3.86
CA GLN A 111 23.73 15.97 -4.00
C GLN A 111 24.39 16.26 -2.65
N GLN A 112 23.78 17.10 -1.81
CA GLN A 112 24.32 17.37 -0.47
C GLN A 112 24.33 16.12 0.42
N VAL A 113 23.25 15.35 0.42
CA VAL A 113 23.18 14.09 1.18
C VAL A 113 24.25 13.10 0.71
N VAL A 114 24.44 12.97 -0.61
CA VAL A 114 25.48 12.09 -1.19
C VAL A 114 26.88 12.57 -0.83
N SER A 115 27.16 13.86 -0.92
CA SER A 115 28.45 14.46 -0.54
C SER A 115 28.78 14.14 0.92
N MET A 116 27.84 14.41 1.84
CA MET A 116 28.07 14.15 3.27
C MET A 116 28.18 12.65 3.59
N LEU A 117 27.49 11.78 2.85
CA LEU A 117 27.68 10.34 3.00
C LEU A 117 29.10 9.91 2.57
N GLY A 118 29.64 10.48 1.49
CA GLY A 118 31.03 10.27 1.07
C GLY A 118 32.05 10.73 2.11
N ASP A 119 31.74 11.83 2.82
CA ASP A 119 32.52 12.33 3.97
C ASP A 119 32.29 11.51 5.27
N ARG A 120 31.61 10.37 5.18
CA ARG A 120 31.32 9.43 6.28
C ARG A 120 30.43 9.99 7.39
N PHE A 121 29.63 11.03 7.11
CA PHE A 121 28.59 11.46 8.05
C PHE A 121 27.51 10.38 8.18
N SER A 122 27.04 10.14 9.40
CA SER A 122 25.89 9.27 9.63
C SER A 122 24.59 9.96 9.18
N PRO A 123 23.56 9.21 8.74
CA PRO A 123 22.27 9.80 8.34
C PRO A 123 21.61 10.71 9.39
N GLU A 124 21.83 10.43 10.68
CA GLU A 124 21.38 11.27 11.79
C GLU A 124 22.13 12.61 11.85
N GLN A 125 23.44 12.60 11.64
CA GLN A 125 24.26 13.81 11.55
C GLN A 125 23.90 14.64 10.32
N ILE A 126 23.67 14.01 9.17
CA ILE A 126 23.27 14.68 7.93
C ILE A 126 21.93 15.41 8.13
N ALA A 127 20.92 14.71 8.65
CA ALA A 127 19.62 15.30 8.92
C ALA A 127 19.69 16.49 9.91
N GLY A 128 20.50 16.34 10.97
CA GLY A 128 20.74 17.42 11.94
C GLY A 128 21.44 18.63 11.32
N ARG A 129 22.48 18.40 10.52
CA ARG A 129 23.24 19.46 9.85
C ARG A 129 22.42 20.21 8.81
N LEU A 130 21.68 19.50 7.95
CA LEU A 130 20.81 20.13 6.96
C LEU A 130 19.75 21.04 7.60
N LYS A 131 19.25 20.68 8.79
CA LYS A 131 18.32 21.53 9.54
C LYS A 131 18.96 22.80 10.10
N LEU A 132 20.25 22.76 10.43
CA LEU A 132 21.00 23.93 10.91
C LEU A 132 21.46 24.83 9.76
N GLU A 133 21.86 24.25 8.63
CA GLU A 133 22.34 24.98 7.45
C GLU A 133 21.19 25.62 6.66
N HIS A 134 20.02 24.97 6.63
CA HIS A 134 18.85 25.42 5.86
C HIS A 134 17.62 25.60 6.76
N PRO A 135 17.65 26.48 7.78
CA PRO A 135 16.55 26.61 8.74
C PRO A 135 15.24 27.09 8.09
N ASP A 136 15.35 28.00 7.12
CA ASP A 136 14.21 28.65 6.43
C ASP A 136 13.81 27.94 5.12
N ASP A 137 14.52 26.88 4.73
CA ASP A 137 14.24 26.11 3.52
C ASP A 137 13.90 24.65 3.86
N PRO A 138 12.59 24.33 4.03
CA PRO A 138 12.14 22.97 4.26
C PRO A 138 12.37 22.03 3.07
N GLU A 139 12.59 22.54 1.86
CA GLU A 139 12.89 21.73 0.68
C GLU A 139 14.27 21.06 0.83
N MET A 140 15.22 21.78 1.42
CA MET A 140 16.57 21.32 1.74
C MET A 140 16.70 20.54 3.07
N GLN A 141 15.61 20.33 3.80
CA GLN A 141 15.61 19.53 5.03
C GLN A 141 15.09 18.10 4.78
N VAL A 142 15.71 17.11 5.44
CA VAL A 142 15.30 15.70 5.33
C VAL A 142 15.45 14.95 6.64
N SER A 143 14.54 14.02 6.92
CA SER A 143 14.66 13.14 8.08
C SER A 143 15.69 12.03 7.84
N HIS A 144 16.41 11.61 8.89
CA HIS A 144 17.35 10.50 8.80
C HIS A 144 16.67 9.19 8.39
N GLU A 145 15.38 9.00 8.72
CA GLU A 145 14.59 7.85 8.26
C GLU A 145 14.39 7.86 6.74
N THR A 146 14.21 9.04 6.13
CA THR A 146 14.11 9.19 4.66
C THR A 146 15.44 8.85 3.98
N ILE A 147 16.57 9.29 4.55
CA ILE A 147 17.90 8.94 4.07
C ILE A 147 18.10 7.42 4.16
N TYR A 148 17.76 6.81 5.30
CA TYR A 148 17.81 5.36 5.46
C TYR A 148 16.90 4.63 4.46
N GLN A 149 15.68 5.09 4.19
CA GLN A 149 14.79 4.46 3.21
C GLN A 149 15.39 4.51 1.79
N ALA A 150 16.01 5.62 1.40
CA ALA A 150 16.71 5.73 0.13
C ALA A 150 17.94 4.80 0.06
N LEU A 151 18.64 4.66 1.19
CA LEU A 151 19.79 3.78 1.35
C LEU A 151 19.45 2.31 1.60
N TYR A 152 18.19 1.91 1.82
CA TYR A 152 17.83 0.52 2.22
C TYR A 152 16.78 -0.18 1.35
N VAL A 153 16.04 0.53 0.50
CA VAL A 153 15.05 -0.12 -0.38
C VAL A 153 15.66 -0.47 -1.73
N GLN A 154 16.01 -1.75 -1.94
CA GLN A 154 16.41 -2.28 -3.26
C GLN A 154 15.26 -2.08 -4.26
N GLY A 155 15.56 -1.45 -5.40
CA GLY A 155 14.62 -1.30 -6.52
C GLY A 155 13.61 -0.15 -6.43
N ARG A 156 13.75 0.80 -5.48
CA ARG A 156 12.83 1.95 -5.41
C ARG A 156 13.50 3.34 -5.31
N GLY A 157 14.80 3.49 -5.49
CA GLY A 157 15.46 4.81 -5.45
C GLY A 157 16.85 4.79 -6.08
N SER A 158 17.25 5.94 -6.63
CA SER A 158 18.42 6.18 -7.49
C SER A 158 19.77 6.24 -6.77
N LEU A 159 19.79 6.18 -5.44
CA LEU A 159 20.95 6.57 -4.62
C LEU A 159 22.01 5.47 -4.44
N ARG A 160 21.79 4.26 -4.97
CA ARG A 160 22.15 3.06 -4.20
C ARG A 160 23.17 2.10 -4.78
N THR A 161 23.76 2.35 -5.94
CA THR A 161 24.67 1.33 -6.49
C THR A 161 26.05 1.35 -5.82
N GLU A 162 26.50 2.48 -5.25
CA GLU A 162 27.89 2.61 -4.75
C GLU A 162 28.03 3.13 -3.31
N LEU A 163 27.03 3.82 -2.74
CA LEU A 163 27.14 4.51 -1.43
C LEU A 163 26.96 3.62 -0.19
N ALA A 164 26.66 2.33 -0.33
CA ALA A 164 26.46 1.45 0.82
C ALA A 164 27.77 1.16 1.58
N SER A 165 28.92 1.24 0.90
CA SER A 165 30.27 1.11 1.48
C SER A 165 30.65 2.30 2.36
N ASP A 166 30.08 3.47 2.11
CA ASP A 166 30.49 4.73 2.74
C ASP A 166 29.82 4.91 4.11
N LEU A 167 28.82 4.07 4.41
CA LEU A 167 28.22 4.00 5.72
C LEU A 167 29.20 3.46 6.75
N ARG A 168 29.32 4.14 7.89
CA ARG A 168 30.17 3.74 9.03
C ARG A 168 30.01 2.28 9.47
N THR A 169 28.84 1.67 9.25
CA THR A 169 28.58 0.27 9.63
C THR A 169 28.70 -0.72 8.47
N GLY A 170 28.83 -0.24 7.22
CA GLY A 170 28.93 -1.05 5.99
C GLY A 170 27.72 -1.96 5.70
N ARG A 171 26.62 -1.84 6.47
CA ARG A 171 25.48 -2.74 6.34
C ARG A 171 24.60 -2.29 5.18
N ALA A 172 24.28 -3.23 4.29
CA ALA A 172 23.29 -3.05 3.23
C ALA A 172 21.84 -3.18 3.73
N ILE A 173 21.63 -3.57 4.99
CA ILE A 173 20.29 -3.75 5.59
C ILE A 173 20.30 -3.21 7.03
N ARG A 174 19.26 -2.44 7.38
CA ARG A 174 19.05 -1.92 8.73
C ARG A 174 18.78 -3.07 9.71
N ARG A 175 19.37 -3.00 10.92
CA ARG A 175 18.93 -3.85 12.03
C ARG A 175 17.51 -3.44 12.44
N PRO A 176 16.52 -4.35 12.41
CA PRO A 176 15.18 -4.02 12.87
C PRO A 176 15.23 -3.58 14.34
N ARG A 177 14.52 -2.48 14.65
CA ARG A 177 14.43 -1.93 16.02
C ARG A 177 13.59 -2.80 16.94
N ARG A 178 12.82 -3.75 16.38
CA ARG A 178 12.01 -4.71 17.12
C ARG A 178 12.59 -6.12 16.92
N PRO A 179 12.59 -6.97 17.96
CA PRO A 179 12.88 -8.38 17.77
C PRO A 179 11.82 -9.01 16.86
N ASP A 180 12.25 -9.93 15.99
CA ASP A 180 11.32 -10.80 15.26
C ASP A 180 10.62 -11.70 16.28
N GLY A 181 9.33 -11.50 16.46
CA GLY A 181 8.55 -12.24 17.45
C GLY A 181 7.10 -11.77 17.52
N PRO A 182 6.18 -12.63 18.02
CA PRO A 182 4.79 -12.26 18.19
C PRO A 182 4.67 -11.03 19.09
N ARG A 183 3.73 -10.13 18.75
CA ARG A 183 3.38 -9.02 19.62
C ARG A 183 2.91 -9.61 20.95
N VAL A 184 3.62 -9.36 22.04
CA VAL A 184 3.09 -9.65 23.37
C VAL A 184 1.86 -8.75 23.52
N SER A 185 0.65 -9.34 23.49
CA SER A 185 -0.56 -8.59 23.81
C SER A 185 -0.41 -8.11 25.25
N ARG A 186 -0.57 -6.81 25.49
CA ARG A 186 -0.52 -6.25 26.84
C ARG A 186 -1.65 -6.78 27.74
N PHE A 187 -2.66 -7.41 27.14
CA PHE A 187 -3.80 -7.99 27.83
C PHE A 187 -3.75 -9.51 27.63
N ARG A 188 -3.51 -10.25 28.72
CA ARG A 188 -3.55 -11.72 28.78
C ARG A 188 -4.95 -12.23 29.08
N GLU A 189 -5.73 -11.46 29.83
CA GLU A 189 -7.08 -11.80 30.27
C GLU A 189 -8.03 -10.73 29.75
N VAL A 190 -8.68 -11.03 28.63
CA VAL A 190 -9.76 -10.19 28.10
C VAL A 190 -11.06 -10.75 28.70
N VAL A 191 -11.53 -10.16 29.80
CA VAL A 191 -12.86 -10.45 30.33
C VAL A 191 -13.86 -9.84 29.36
N THR A 192 -14.67 -10.68 28.70
CA THR A 192 -15.69 -10.16 27.79
C THR A 192 -16.86 -9.61 28.60
N ILE A 193 -17.69 -8.75 28.02
CA ILE A 193 -18.88 -8.20 28.72
C ILE A 193 -19.83 -9.32 29.19
N ALA A 194 -19.80 -10.49 28.53
CA ALA A 194 -20.60 -11.65 28.89
C ALA A 194 -20.11 -12.36 30.17
N ASP A 195 -18.83 -12.20 30.53
CA ASP A 195 -18.22 -12.83 31.71
C ASP A 195 -18.33 -11.93 32.95
N ARG A 196 -19.21 -10.93 32.92
CA ARG A 196 -19.39 -9.97 33.99
C ARG A 196 -20.15 -10.63 35.16
N PRO A 197 -19.66 -10.54 36.40
CA PRO A 197 -20.38 -11.00 37.58
C PRO A 197 -21.79 -10.36 37.68
N PRO A 198 -22.82 -11.13 38.04
CA PRO A 198 -24.22 -10.68 38.06
C PRO A 198 -24.47 -9.53 39.04
N GLU A 199 -23.66 -9.39 40.08
CA GLU A 199 -23.75 -8.32 41.08
C GLU A 199 -23.59 -6.91 40.47
N ILE A 200 -23.05 -6.83 39.25
CA ILE A 200 -22.86 -5.57 38.52
C ILE A 200 -24.14 -5.12 37.79
N GLU A 201 -25.09 -6.03 37.51
CA GLU A 201 -26.40 -5.64 36.96
C GLU A 201 -27.28 -4.95 38.00
N ASP A 202 -27.20 -5.39 39.26
CA ASP A 202 -28.04 -4.88 40.36
C ASP A 202 -27.69 -3.45 40.77
N ARG A 203 -26.48 -2.97 40.42
CA ARG A 203 -25.98 -1.61 40.68
C ARG A 203 -26.14 -1.15 42.15
N ALA A 204 -26.34 -2.09 43.07
CA ALA A 204 -26.64 -1.83 44.47
C ALA A 204 -25.42 -1.35 45.25
N VAL A 205 -24.21 -1.53 44.68
CA VAL A 205 -22.94 -1.08 45.28
C VAL A 205 -22.46 0.21 44.60
N PRO A 206 -22.13 1.27 45.37
CA PRO A 206 -21.47 2.45 44.84
C PRO A 206 -20.15 2.08 44.13
N GLY A 207 -20.17 2.12 42.79
CA GLY A 207 -19.07 1.68 41.92
C GLY A 207 -19.53 1.06 40.59
N HIS A 208 -20.79 0.62 40.48
CA HIS A 208 -21.35 -0.03 39.28
C HIS A 208 -22.14 0.89 38.34
N TRP A 209 -21.99 2.21 38.49
CA TRP A 209 -22.70 3.25 37.75
C TRP A 209 -21.85 3.80 36.61
N GLU A 210 -21.49 2.97 35.63
CA GLU A 210 -20.87 3.49 34.41
C GLU A 210 -21.90 3.75 33.31
N TRP A 211 -21.96 5.01 32.90
CA TRP A 211 -22.72 5.60 31.81
C TRP A 211 -22.66 4.75 30.53
N ARG A 212 -23.80 4.19 30.08
CA ARG A 212 -23.89 3.53 28.78
C ARG A 212 -23.86 4.61 27.68
N PRO A 213 -22.88 4.61 26.75
CA PRO A 213 -22.93 5.50 25.60
C PRO A 213 -24.09 5.09 24.69
N HIS A 214 -25.08 5.97 24.53
CA HIS A 214 -26.15 5.78 23.55
C HIS A 214 -25.59 5.96 22.13
N PRO A 215 -25.90 5.08 21.17
CA PRO A 215 -25.50 5.28 19.78
C PRO A 215 -26.21 6.52 19.22
N ARG A 216 -25.43 7.47 18.69
CA ARG A 216 -25.96 8.67 18.04
C ARG A 216 -26.79 8.29 16.81
N ARG A 217 -28.09 8.57 16.84
CA ARG A 217 -28.94 8.53 15.65
C ARG A 217 -29.12 9.96 15.14
N ASN A 218 -28.42 10.29 14.05
CA ASN A 218 -28.72 11.45 13.23
C ASN A 218 -30.01 11.18 12.45
N GLY A 219 -30.92 12.16 12.39
CA GLY A 219 -32.09 12.11 11.52
C GLY A 219 -33.07 13.24 11.81
N ASN A 220 -33.04 14.26 10.94
CA ASN A 220 -34.09 15.26 10.77
C ASN A 220 -35.49 14.62 10.75
N GLU A 221 -36.43 15.18 11.51
CA GLU A 221 -37.79 15.36 11.00
C GLU A 221 -38.42 16.61 11.63
N VAL A 222 -38.55 17.66 10.82
CA VAL A 222 -39.48 18.77 11.04
C VAL A 222 -40.88 18.22 10.79
N ARG A 223 -41.78 18.30 11.77
CA ARG A 223 -43.23 18.39 11.52
C ARG A 223 -43.89 19.35 12.49
N ASP A 224 -44.43 20.37 11.87
CA ASP A 224 -45.45 21.32 12.31
C ASP A 224 -46.76 20.67 12.83
N ARG A 225 -47.49 21.50 13.58
CA ARG A 225 -48.95 21.56 13.88
C ARG A 225 -49.47 21.10 15.25
N ASP A 226 -49.94 22.12 15.97
CA ASP A 226 -51.26 22.29 16.60
C ASP A 226 -51.80 21.19 17.53
N SER A 227 -52.02 21.55 18.80
CA SER A 227 -53.36 21.76 19.40
C SER A 227 -53.34 21.64 20.93
N ARG A 228 -53.31 22.76 21.65
CA ARG A 228 -54.29 23.18 22.68
C ARG A 228 -53.85 24.47 23.35
#